data_AF-A0A6F9ED82-F1
#
_entry.id   AF-A0A6F9ED82-F1
#
_cell.length_a   1.000
_cell.length_b   1.000
_cell.length_c   1.000
_cell.angle_alpha   90.00
_cell.angle_beta   90.00
_cell.angle_gamma   90.00
#
_symmetry.space_group_name_H-M   'P 1'
#
loop_
_entity.id
_entity.type
_entity.pdbx_description
1 polymer ?
#
loop_
_entity_poly.entity_id
_entity_poly.type
_entity_poly.pdbx_seq_one_letter_code
_entity_poly.pdbx_strand_id
1 'polypeptide(L)'
;MSGQPLTAQNVVNRCNRAARHRWDIEEQILTEKHRGYEYEHLYSTDWTAMRNWHVLMHLGHLVNVMALHTEGLMKKVRELGFSGTLKFLYESWTQGWMDRDWLLARCQGPPRLTMAF
;
A
#
# COMPACT_ATOMS: atom_id res chain seq x y z
N MET A 1 -13.35 -3.23 6.18
CA MET A 1 -13.26 -1.83 6.65
C MET A 1 -13.88 -0.80 5.70
N SER A 2 -13.90 -0.98 4.38
CA SER A 2 -14.57 -0.07 3.43
C SER A 2 -16.12 -0.10 3.52
N GLY A 3 -16.72 -1.26 3.78
CA GLY A 3 -18.18 -1.46 3.74
C GLY A 3 -18.99 -1.02 4.96
N GLN A 4 -18.39 -0.44 5.99
CA GLN A 4 -19.13 0.08 7.14
C GLN A 4 -19.70 1.48 6.85
N PRO A 5 -20.89 1.84 7.37
CA PRO A 5 -21.47 3.16 7.18
C PRO A 5 -20.56 4.29 7.69
N LEU A 6 -20.56 5.43 6.99
CA LEU A 6 -19.88 6.64 7.47
C LEU A 6 -20.76 7.32 8.52
N THR A 7 -20.19 7.62 9.68
CA THR A 7 -20.85 8.32 10.79
C THR A 7 -20.04 9.56 11.16
N ALA A 8 -20.66 10.49 11.89
CA ALA A 8 -19.98 11.69 12.38
C ALA A 8 -18.70 11.36 13.18
N GLN A 9 -18.67 10.24 13.92
CA GLN A 9 -17.49 9.85 14.69
C GLN A 9 -16.36 9.28 13.82
N ASN A 10 -16.67 8.61 12.70
CA ASN A 10 -15.66 7.91 11.89
C ASN A 10 -15.22 8.67 10.63
N VAL A 11 -16.00 9.67 10.19
CA VAL A 11 -15.78 10.38 8.91
C VAL A 11 -14.42 11.08 8.86
N VAL A 12 -13.96 11.70 9.95
CA VAL A 12 -12.66 12.40 9.97
C VAL A 12 -11.50 11.42 9.82
N ASN A 13 -11.53 10.30 10.55
CA ASN A 13 -10.47 9.30 10.47
C ASN A 13 -10.44 8.62 9.10
N ARG A 14 -11.61 8.26 8.56
CA ARG A 14 -11.70 7.50 7.30
C ARG A 14 -11.55 8.37 6.05
N CYS A 15 -12.17 9.54 6.01
CA CYS A 15 -12.20 10.38 4.81
C CYS A 15 -11.09 11.41 4.80
N ASN A 16 -10.64 11.93 5.95
CA ASN A 16 -9.60 12.96 5.98
C ASN A 16 -8.24 12.35 6.29
N ARG A 17 -8.09 11.66 7.43
CA ARG A 17 -6.77 11.12 7.83
C ARG A 17 -6.31 10.01 6.90
N ALA A 18 -7.15 9.01 6.63
CA ALA A 18 -6.77 7.90 5.76
C ALA A 18 -6.59 8.33 4.28
N ALA A 19 -7.41 9.26 3.78
CA ALA A 19 -7.30 9.69 2.39
C ALA A 19 -6.00 10.45 2.07
N ARG A 20 -5.38 11.12 3.06
CA ARG A 20 -4.09 11.78 2.88
C ARG A 20 -2.99 10.80 2.46
N HIS A 21 -3.04 9.57 2.96
CA HIS A 21 -2.09 8.51 2.61
C HIS A 21 -2.19 8.06 1.15
N ARG A 22 -3.19 8.52 0.38
CA ARG A 22 -3.19 8.31 -1.07
C ARG A 22 -2.01 9.03 -1.73
N TRP A 23 -1.69 10.24 -1.30
CA TRP A 23 -0.60 11.03 -1.90
C TRP A 23 0.75 10.36 -1.68
N ASP A 24 0.91 9.64 -0.56
CA ASP A 24 2.11 8.86 -0.26
C ASP A 24 2.45 7.87 -1.40
N ILE A 25 1.45 7.33 -2.11
CA ILE A 25 1.67 6.44 -3.28
C ILE A 25 2.38 7.18 -4.41
N GLU A 26 1.92 8.40 -4.73
CA GLU A 26 2.53 9.22 -5.78
C GLU A 26 3.95 9.63 -5.39
N GLU A 27 4.17 9.96 -4.12
CA GLU A 27 5.49 10.28 -3.59
C GLU A 27 6.46 9.10 -3.62
N GLN A 28 6.01 7.88 -3.29
CA GLN A 28 6.86 6.68 -3.41
C GLN A 28 7.22 6.41 -4.87
N ILE A 29 6.27 6.52 -5.82
CA ILE A 29 6.56 6.35 -7.25
C ILE A 29 7.59 7.39 -7.73
N LEU A 30 7.47 8.65 -7.30
CA LEU A 30 8.46 9.69 -7.61
C LEU A 30 9.83 9.39 -7.00
N THR A 31 9.87 8.81 -5.81
CA THR A 31 11.10 8.38 -5.13
C THR A 31 11.78 7.26 -5.91
N GLU A 32 11.03 6.26 -6.35
CA GLU A 32 11.55 5.15 -7.17
C GLU A 32 12.11 5.64 -8.52
N LYS A 33 11.48 6.65 -9.12
CA LYS A 33 11.95 7.23 -10.38
C LYS A 33 13.21 8.09 -10.23
N HIS A 34 13.26 8.95 -9.21
CA HIS A 34 14.21 10.06 -9.19
C HIS A 34 15.15 10.10 -7.98
N ARG A 35 14.96 9.26 -6.95
CA ARG A 35 15.70 9.35 -5.68
C ARG A 35 16.49 8.07 -5.38
N GLY A 36 17.37 7.70 -6.31
CA GLY A 36 18.40 6.67 -6.11
C GLY A 36 18.02 5.25 -6.52
N TYR A 37 16.77 4.99 -6.91
CA TYR A 37 16.38 3.71 -7.53
C TYR A 37 16.33 3.78 -9.05
N GLU A 38 16.30 4.99 -9.63
CA GLU A 38 16.49 5.27 -11.05
C GLU A 38 15.63 4.45 -12.02
N TYR A 39 14.34 4.25 -11.71
CA TYR A 39 13.45 3.38 -12.50
C TYR A 39 13.33 3.75 -13.99
N GLU A 40 13.73 4.96 -14.38
CA GLU A 40 13.67 5.41 -15.77
C GLU A 40 14.98 5.17 -16.54
N HIS A 41 16.03 4.67 -15.88
CA HIS A 41 17.33 4.44 -16.50
C HIS A 41 17.40 3.08 -17.22
N LEU A 42 17.93 3.10 -18.45
CA LEU A 42 18.11 1.91 -19.27
C LEU A 42 19.48 1.26 -19.01
N TYR A 43 19.59 0.49 -17.92
CA TYR A 43 20.83 -0.23 -17.57
C TYR A 43 21.14 -1.42 -18.48
N SER A 44 20.14 -1.95 -19.19
CA SER A 44 20.26 -3.09 -20.10
C SER A 44 19.21 -2.99 -21.19
N THR A 45 19.51 -3.53 -22.37
CA THR A 45 18.52 -3.72 -23.46
C THR A 45 17.82 -5.07 -23.37
N ASP A 46 18.30 -5.99 -22.53
CA ASP A 46 17.62 -7.25 -22.27
C ASP A 46 16.43 -7.03 -21.33
N TRP A 47 15.23 -7.36 -21.83
CA TRP A 47 13.97 -7.16 -21.11
C TRP A 47 13.91 -7.93 -19.79
N THR A 48 14.47 -9.15 -19.75
CA THR A 48 14.44 -9.99 -18.55
C THR A 48 15.35 -9.40 -17.48
N ALA A 49 16.54 -8.94 -17.86
CA ALA A 49 17.47 -8.24 -16.99
C ALA A 49 16.84 -6.96 -16.43
N MET A 50 16.19 -6.15 -17.26
CA MET A 50 15.50 -4.94 -16.80
C MET A 50 14.37 -5.23 -15.84
N ARG A 51 13.54 -6.25 -16.12
CA ARG A 51 12.47 -6.66 -15.21
C ARG A 51 13.01 -7.13 -13.86
N ASN A 52 14.06 -7.95 -13.88
CA ASN A 52 14.68 -8.46 -12.66
C ASN A 52 15.31 -7.32 -11.83
N TRP A 53 15.95 -6.37 -12.50
CA TRP A 53 16.49 -5.18 -11.85
C TRP A 53 15.41 -4.36 -11.16
N HIS A 54 14.26 -4.11 -11.82
CA HIS A 54 13.14 -3.40 -11.18
C HIS A 54 12.62 -4.13 -9.94
N VAL A 55 12.48 -5.47 -10.01
CA VAL A 55 12.07 -6.26 -8.84
C VAL A 55 13.05 -6.12 -7.69
N LEU A 56 14.37 -6.14 -7.97
CA LEU A 56 15.41 -5.94 -6.96
C LEU A 56 15.33 -4.54 -6.34
N MET A 57 15.14 -3.50 -7.14
CA MET A 57 15.01 -2.14 -6.63
C MET A 57 13.74 -1.96 -5.79
N HIS A 58 12.62 -2.60 -6.18
CA HIS A 58 11.39 -2.58 -5.37
C HIS A 58 11.59 -3.23 -4.01
N LEU A 59 12.34 -4.35 -3.94
CA LEU A 59 12.71 -4.98 -2.67
C LEU A 59 13.62 -4.07 -1.83
N GLY A 60 14.60 -3.41 -2.45
CA GLY A 60 15.45 -2.43 -1.78
C GLY A 60 14.65 -1.26 -1.21
N HIS A 61 13.70 -0.75 -1.99
CA HIS A 61 12.80 0.32 -1.57
C HIS A 61 11.93 -0.10 -0.38
N LEU A 62 11.35 -1.30 -0.42
CA LEU A 62 10.59 -1.87 0.68
C LEU A 62 11.41 -1.93 1.98
N VAL A 63 12.66 -2.42 1.92
CA VAL A 63 13.55 -2.47 3.09
C VAL A 63 13.82 -1.06 3.64
N ASN A 64 14.05 -0.08 2.77
CA ASN A 64 14.28 1.30 3.19
C ASN A 64 13.03 1.92 3.84
N VAL A 65 11.84 1.67 3.30
CA VAL A 65 10.57 2.10 3.92
C VAL A 65 10.38 1.46 5.30
N MET A 66 10.67 0.16 5.43
CA MET A 66 10.60 -0.52 6.74
C MET A 66 11.59 0.07 7.75
N ALA A 67 12.82 0.39 7.32
CA ALA A 67 13.83 1.02 8.16
C ALA A 67 13.39 2.43 8.60
N LEU A 68 12.84 3.23 7.69
CA LEU A 68 12.32 4.57 7.98
C LEU A 68 11.18 4.52 9.01
N HIS A 69 10.30 3.53 8.90
CA HIS A 69 9.13 3.37 9.77
C HIS A 69 9.34 2.33 10.90
N THR A 70 10.58 2.17 11.37
CA THR A 70 10.94 1.17 12.39
C THR A 70 10.09 1.29 13.66
N GLU A 71 9.74 2.50 14.10
CA GLU A 71 8.89 2.68 15.29
C GLU A 71 7.50 2.03 15.12
N GLY A 72 6.87 2.26 13.96
CA GLY A 72 5.57 1.66 13.62
C GLY A 72 5.67 0.15 13.47
N LEU A 73 6.75 -0.32 12.84
CA LEU A 73 7.03 -1.75 12.70
C LEU A 73 7.20 -2.42 14.07
N MET A 74 7.97 -1.82 14.97
CA MET A 74 8.16 -2.32 16.34
C MET A 74 6.87 -2.33 17.15
N LYS A 75 5.98 -1.36 16.93
CA LYS A 75 4.64 -1.40 17.51
C LYS A 75 3.85 -2.61 17.04
N LYS A 76 3.90 -2.96 15.74
CA LYS A 76 3.24 -4.17 15.23
C LYS A 76 3.87 -5.46 15.74
N VAL A 77 5.19 -5.52 15.85
CA VAL A 77 5.87 -6.66 16.47
C VAL A 77 5.43 -6.85 17.93
N ARG A 78 5.26 -5.78 18.70
CA ARG A 78 4.73 -5.85 20.07
C ARG A 78 3.27 -6.30 20.14
N GLU A 79 2.45 -5.92 19.16
CA GLU A 79 1.02 -6.27 19.12
C GLU A 79 0.76 -7.70 18.62
N LEU A 80 1.50 -8.16 17.60
CA LEU A 80 1.22 -9.40 16.87
C LEU A 80 2.30 -10.49 17.04
N GLY A 81 3.44 -10.15 17.64
CA GLY A 81 4.65 -10.97 17.60
C GLY A 81 5.34 -10.94 16.23
N PHE A 82 6.53 -11.54 16.15
CA PHE A 82 7.32 -11.57 14.92
C PHE A 82 6.60 -12.30 13.77
N SER A 83 6.19 -13.56 13.99
CA SER A 83 5.51 -14.36 12.97
C SER A 83 4.17 -13.75 12.54
N GLY A 84 3.43 -13.14 13.47
CA GLY A 84 2.19 -12.43 13.16
C GLY A 84 2.43 -11.18 12.32
N THR A 85 3.50 -10.45 12.59
CA THR A 85 3.91 -9.29 11.79
C THR A 85 4.34 -9.71 10.39
N LEU A 86 5.11 -10.79 10.25
CA LEU A 86 5.52 -11.31 8.94
C LEU A 86 4.31 -11.75 8.10
N LYS A 87 3.36 -12.46 8.73
CA LYS A 87 2.09 -12.82 8.08
C LYS A 87 1.30 -11.59 7.65
N PHE A 88 1.18 -10.58 8.52
CA PHE A 88 0.50 -9.32 8.22
C PHE A 88 1.14 -8.60 7.01
N LEU A 89 2.47 -8.50 6.96
CA LEU A 89 3.19 -7.90 5.84
C LEU A 89 2.97 -8.69 4.54
N TYR A 90 3.05 -10.02 4.62
CA TYR A 90 2.81 -10.90 3.49
C TYR A 90 1.39 -10.73 2.92
N GLU A 91 0.36 -10.79 3.77
CA GLU A 91 -1.04 -10.62 3.35
C GLU A 91 -1.31 -9.22 2.77
N SER A 92 -0.63 -8.20 3.30
CA SER A 92 -0.68 -6.83 2.79
C SER A 92 -0.07 -6.73 1.39
N TRP A 93 1.07 -7.38 1.18
CA TRP A 93 1.75 -7.40 -0.11
C TRP A 93 0.97 -8.17 -1.17
N THR A 94 0.42 -9.34 -0.82
CA THR A 94 -0.35 -10.18 -1.75
C THR A 94 -1.78 -9.68 -1.99
N GLN A 95 -2.12 -8.46 -1.54
CA GLN A 95 -3.45 -7.85 -1.67
C GLN A 95 -4.59 -8.70 -1.10
N GLY A 96 -4.33 -9.46 -0.02
CA GLY A 96 -5.35 -10.30 0.64
C GLY A 96 -6.48 -9.52 1.32
N TRP A 97 -6.42 -8.19 1.29
CA TRP A 97 -7.36 -7.27 1.95
C TRP A 97 -8.51 -6.84 1.04
N MET A 98 -8.43 -7.12 -0.26
CA MET A 98 -9.44 -6.74 -1.26
C MET A 98 -9.93 -7.97 -2.02
N ASP A 99 -11.18 -8.33 -1.76
CA ASP A 99 -11.91 -9.27 -2.61
C ASP A 99 -12.22 -8.57 -3.95
N ARG A 100 -11.52 -9.01 -4.99
CA ARG A 100 -11.63 -8.45 -6.35
C ARG A 100 -13.04 -8.64 -6.91
N ASP A 101 -13.66 -9.80 -6.70
CA ASP A 101 -14.96 -10.11 -7.27
C ASP A 101 -16.05 -9.30 -6.55
N TRP A 102 -15.93 -9.14 -5.23
CA TRP A 102 -16.76 -8.23 -4.45
C TRP A 102 -16.65 -6.76 -4.93
N LEU A 103 -15.43 -6.29 -5.21
CA LEU A 103 -15.21 -4.93 -5.73
C LEU A 103 -15.83 -4.72 -7.12
N LEU A 104 -15.61 -5.67 -8.03
CA LEU A 104 -16.14 -5.60 -9.39
C LEU A 104 -17.67 -5.60 -9.40
N ALA A 105 -18.30 -6.45 -8.58
CA ALA A 105 -19.75 -6.43 -8.39
C ALA A 105 -20.27 -5.08 -7.88
N ARG A 106 -19.49 -4.40 -7.03
CA ARG A 106 -19.83 -3.06 -6.51
C ARG A 106 -19.69 -1.96 -7.57
N CYS A 107 -18.67 -2.04 -8.43
CA CYS A 107 -18.45 -1.09 -9.53
C CYS A 107 -19.52 -1.17 -10.63
N GLN A 108 -20.15 -2.33 -10.81
CA GLN A 108 -21.24 -2.52 -11.76
C GLN A 108 -22.60 -2.00 -11.26
N GLY A 109 -22.74 -1.77 -9.95
CA GLY A 109 -23.93 -1.17 -9.37
C GLY A 109 -23.98 0.35 -9.54
N PRO A 110 -25.15 0.99 -9.41
CA PRO A 110 -25.24 2.45 -9.42
C PRO A 110 -24.39 3.04 -8.27
N PRO A 111 -23.64 4.13 -8.50
CA PRO A 111 -22.79 4.72 -7.48
C PRO A 111 -23.67 5.20 -6.31
N ARG A 112 -23.44 4.65 -5.12
CA ARG A 112 -24.16 5.03 -3.89
C ARG A 112 -23.19 5.63 -2.89
N LEU A 113 -23.31 6.94 -2.67
CA LEU A 113 -22.74 7.62 -1.51
C LEU A 113 -23.77 7.53 -0.38
N THR A 114 -23.66 6.55 0.50
CA THR A 114 -24.50 6.50 1.70
C THR A 114 -23.83 7.25 2.84
N MET A 115 -24.32 8.46 3.14
CA MET A 115 -24.18 9.05 4.47
C MET A 115 -25.18 8.35 5.38
N ALA A 116 -24.71 7.63 6.39
CA ALA A 116 -25.60 7.12 7.42
C ALA A 116 -25.80 8.22 8.45
N PHE A 117 -27.05 8.66 8.59
CA PHE A 117 -27.51 9.53 9.67
C PHE A 117 -27.58 8.73 10.97
#